data_AF-D8LYF4-F1
#
_entry.id   AF-D8LYF4-F1
#
_cell.length_a   1.000
_cell.length_b   1.000
_cell.length_c   1.000
_cell.angle_alpha   90.00
_cell.angle_beta   90.00
_cell.angle_gamma   90.00
#
_symmetry.space_group_name_H-M   'P 1'
#
loop_
_entity.id
_entity.type
_entity.pdbx_description
1 polymer ?
#
loop_
_entity_poly.entity_id
_entity_poly.type
_entity_poly.pdbx_seq_one_letter_code
_entity_poly.pdbx_strand_id
1 'polypeptide(L)'
;MSNSFKLIVRNAKQLVTITKNHEKMLCGEAMNHIEIIENGSIIIGKDGLISAVGPAAEIEKTYAGCTFDKEIDATGLCVIPGLVDGHTHPVYAGDRVNEYRMKLEGATYMDIHRIGGGIGFTVRHTHDASEDELLENVKSRLMTMLRHGTTLAECKSGYGLVTDDEIKLLRVLQRVKKEVPLDIVMNLLAAHSVPVGYTSEEATQMIINEMIPKAIALKEKGELDIELIDISNPKKVPIFGIP
;
A
#
# COMPACT_ATOMS: atom_id res chain seq x y z
N MET A 1 -27.66 21.78 8.96
CA MET A 1 -26.31 21.15 9.00
C MET A 1 -26.11 20.62 10.41
N SER A 2 -25.40 19.51 10.59
CA SER A 2 -25.03 19.06 11.94
C SER A 2 -24.23 20.16 12.63
N ASN A 3 -24.59 20.53 13.86
CA ASN A 3 -23.80 21.45 14.69
C ASN A 3 -22.72 20.71 15.49
N SER A 4 -22.44 19.44 15.16
CA SER A 4 -21.44 18.61 15.83
C SER A 4 -20.59 17.84 14.83
N PHE A 5 -19.28 17.89 15.01
CA PHE A 5 -18.26 17.28 14.16
C PHE A 5 -17.33 16.38 15.01
N LYS A 6 -16.54 15.54 14.34
CA LYS A 6 -15.62 14.60 15.02
C LYS A 6 -14.32 15.29 15.43
N LEU A 7 -13.70 16.00 14.50
CA LEU A 7 -12.40 16.61 14.70
C LEU A 7 -12.32 17.95 13.99
N ILE A 8 -11.66 18.92 14.62
CA ILE A 8 -11.09 20.07 13.93
C ILE A 8 -9.59 20.12 14.18
N VAL A 9 -8.81 20.35 13.12
CA VAL A 9 -7.40 20.72 13.21
C VAL A 9 -7.30 22.19 12.82
N ARG A 10 -6.81 23.02 13.73
CA ARG A 10 -6.81 24.48 13.62
C ARG A 10 -5.44 25.01 13.27
N ASN A 11 -5.40 26.11 12.52
CA ASN A 11 -4.25 27.02 12.43
C ASN A 11 -2.95 26.37 11.95
N ALA A 12 -3.05 25.33 11.10
CA ALA A 12 -1.88 24.76 10.47
C ALA A 12 -1.15 25.86 9.69
N LYS A 13 0.15 26.04 9.95
CA LYS A 13 0.97 27.03 9.23
C LYS A 13 0.81 26.81 7.73
N GLN A 14 0.90 25.55 7.31
CA GLN A 14 0.62 25.10 5.96
C GLN A 14 -0.30 23.89 5.99
N LEU A 15 -1.43 23.97 5.28
CA LEU A 15 -2.33 22.86 5.05
C LEU A 15 -2.28 22.49 3.57
N VAL A 16 -1.76 21.31 3.27
CA VAL A 16 -1.54 20.85 1.90
C VAL A 16 -2.76 20.10 1.39
N THR A 17 -3.32 20.55 0.26
CA THR A 17 -4.45 19.87 -0.42
C THR A 17 -4.02 19.16 -1.70
N ILE A 18 -2.78 19.38 -2.14
CA ILE A 18 -2.16 18.87 -3.39
C ILE A 18 -2.80 19.49 -4.63
N THR A 19 -4.11 19.36 -4.82
CA THR A 19 -4.87 19.93 -5.94
C THR A 19 -5.91 20.95 -5.47
N LYS A 20 -6.53 21.66 -6.44
CA LYS A 20 -7.67 22.56 -6.23
C LYS A 20 -8.73 22.34 -7.31
N ASN A 21 -9.89 22.99 -7.17
CA ASN A 21 -10.94 23.01 -8.20
C ASN A 21 -11.36 21.63 -8.73
N HIS A 22 -11.34 20.61 -7.87
CA HIS A 22 -11.68 19.21 -8.21
C HIS A 22 -10.76 18.57 -9.26
N GLU A 23 -9.55 19.09 -9.46
CA GLU A 23 -8.52 18.41 -10.24
C GLU A 23 -8.18 17.05 -9.61
N LYS A 24 -8.20 16.00 -10.44
CA LYS A 24 -8.01 14.62 -9.98
C LYS A 24 -6.54 14.28 -9.71
N MET A 25 -5.62 14.87 -10.45
CA MET A 25 -4.18 14.60 -10.36
C MET A 25 -3.37 15.74 -10.98
N LEU A 26 -2.12 15.88 -10.55
CA LEU A 26 -1.12 16.72 -11.20
C LEU A 26 -0.22 15.85 -12.08
N CYS A 27 0.09 16.30 -13.30
CA CYS A 27 0.92 15.57 -14.27
C CYS A 27 1.99 16.47 -14.87
N GLY A 28 3.16 15.90 -15.19
CA GLY A 28 4.24 16.63 -15.85
C GLY A 28 4.72 17.83 -15.03
N GLU A 29 4.86 18.99 -15.66
CA GLU A 29 5.32 20.22 -14.99
C GLU A 29 4.40 20.67 -13.84
N ALA A 30 3.11 20.33 -13.88
CA ALA A 30 2.17 20.67 -12.81
C ALA A 30 2.53 20.01 -11.47
N MET A 31 3.29 18.91 -11.47
CA MET A 31 3.75 18.25 -10.24
C MET A 31 4.72 19.12 -9.42
N ASN A 32 5.30 20.18 -10.00
CA ASN A 32 6.13 21.14 -9.29
C ASN A 32 5.32 22.17 -8.49
N HIS A 33 3.99 22.18 -8.64
CA HIS A 33 3.10 23.19 -8.08
C HIS A 33 1.95 22.53 -7.33
N ILE A 34 2.19 22.19 -6.07
CA ILE A 34 1.14 21.69 -5.18
C ILE A 34 0.35 22.84 -4.55
N GLU A 35 -0.91 22.57 -4.26
CA GLU A 35 -1.78 23.54 -3.59
C GLU A 35 -1.61 23.48 -2.06
N ILE A 36 -1.43 24.67 -1.49
CA ILE A 36 -1.17 24.89 -0.07
C ILE A 36 -2.04 26.05 0.40
N ILE A 37 -2.74 25.83 1.52
CA ILE A 37 -3.47 26.87 2.24
C ILE A 37 -2.58 27.33 3.39
N GLU A 38 -2.10 28.57 3.31
CA GLU A 38 -1.38 29.22 4.41
C GLU A 38 -2.36 29.55 5.54
N ASN A 39 -1.97 29.24 6.78
CA ASN A 39 -2.82 29.36 7.97
C ASN A 39 -4.20 28.69 7.76
N GLY A 40 -4.19 27.38 7.51
CA GLY A 40 -5.37 26.59 7.17
C GLY A 40 -5.95 25.81 8.36
N SER A 41 -7.24 25.50 8.27
CA SER A 41 -7.95 24.60 9.19
C SER A 41 -8.74 23.56 8.42
N ILE A 42 -8.93 22.38 9.01
CA ILE A 42 -9.70 21.26 8.44
C ILE A 42 -10.65 20.68 9.48
N ILE A 43 -11.87 20.37 9.04
CA ILE A 43 -12.94 19.77 9.84
C ILE A 43 -13.27 18.39 9.30
N ILE A 44 -13.34 17.41 10.20
CA ILE A 44 -13.74 16.03 9.93
C ILE A 44 -15.13 15.78 10.51
N GLY A 45 -16.02 15.26 9.68
CA GLY A 45 -17.38 14.87 10.03
C GLY A 45 -17.44 13.66 10.97
N LYS A 46 -18.62 13.40 11.53
CA LYS A 46 -18.86 12.20 12.36
C LYS A 46 -18.69 10.90 11.57
N ASP A 47 -18.88 10.96 10.25
CA ASP A 47 -18.64 9.90 9.28
C ASP A 47 -17.15 9.65 9.01
N GLY A 48 -16.25 10.51 9.51
CA GLY A 48 -14.81 10.41 9.28
C GLY A 48 -14.34 11.05 7.97
N LEU A 49 -15.23 11.67 7.20
CA LEU A 49 -14.88 12.36 5.96
C LEU A 49 -14.54 13.82 6.21
N ILE A 50 -13.78 14.42 5.28
CA ILE A 50 -13.50 15.86 5.32
C ILE A 50 -14.81 16.61 5.06
N SER A 51 -15.28 17.35 6.06
CA SER A 51 -16.47 18.20 5.94
C SER A 51 -16.14 19.60 5.42
N ALA A 52 -14.96 20.13 5.79
CA ALA A 52 -14.49 21.42 5.30
C ALA A 52 -12.97 21.53 5.42
N VAL A 53 -12.38 22.31 4.51
CA VAL A 53 -10.98 22.69 4.52
C VAL A 53 -10.87 24.11 3.94
N GLY A 54 -10.04 24.96 4.55
CA GLY A 54 -9.96 26.36 4.12
C GLY A 54 -9.07 27.21 5.01
N PRO A 55 -8.93 28.51 4.72
CA PRO A 55 -8.26 29.46 5.60
C PRO A 55 -8.87 29.43 7.00
N ALA A 56 -8.04 29.48 8.03
CA ALA A 56 -8.46 29.31 9.42
C ALA A 56 -9.55 30.30 9.84
N ALA A 57 -9.42 31.57 9.44
CA ALA A 57 -10.40 32.61 9.74
C ALA A 57 -11.78 32.35 9.10
N GLU A 58 -11.81 31.78 7.89
CA GLU A 58 -13.06 31.45 7.20
C GLU A 58 -13.74 30.26 7.86
N ILE A 59 -12.97 29.22 8.20
CA ILE A 59 -13.47 28.05 8.92
C ILE A 59 -14.02 28.46 10.29
N GLU A 60 -13.30 29.28 11.05
CA GLU A 60 -13.74 29.75 12.37
C GLU A 60 -15.05 30.55 12.28
N LYS A 61 -15.15 31.47 11.32
CA LYS A 61 -16.38 32.25 11.10
C LYS A 61 -17.56 31.37 10.68
N THR A 62 -17.34 30.43 9.77
CA THR A 62 -18.40 29.62 9.16
C THR A 62 -18.93 28.56 10.12
N TYR A 63 -18.04 28.00 10.95
CA TYR A 63 -18.37 26.95 11.92
C TYR A 63 -18.43 27.49 13.36
N ALA A 64 -18.63 28.80 13.53
CA ALA A 64 -18.84 29.41 14.83
C ALA A 64 -20.04 28.78 15.55
N GLY A 65 -19.86 28.39 16.81
CA GLY A 65 -20.90 27.73 17.61
C GLY A 65 -21.12 26.24 17.29
N CYS A 66 -20.36 25.65 16.37
CA CYS A 66 -20.31 24.20 16.23
C CYS A 66 -19.49 23.56 17.36
N THR A 67 -19.77 22.29 17.64
CA THR A 67 -19.05 21.47 18.63
C THR A 67 -18.18 20.42 17.95
N PHE A 68 -17.06 20.06 18.59
CA PHE A 68 -16.11 19.07 18.08
C PHE A 68 -15.78 18.07 19.19
N ASP A 69 -15.73 16.76 18.90
CA ASP A 69 -15.32 15.77 19.92
C ASP A 69 -13.84 15.91 20.26
N LYS A 70 -13.03 16.32 19.27
CA LYS A 70 -11.60 16.53 19.41
C LYS A 70 -11.19 17.80 18.68
N GLU A 71 -10.30 18.55 19.30
CA GLU A 71 -9.65 19.71 18.69
C GLU A 71 -8.13 19.52 18.75
N ILE A 72 -7.44 19.87 17.67
CA ILE A 72 -5.98 19.87 17.58
C ILE A 72 -5.54 21.25 17.12
N ASP A 73 -4.66 21.90 17.88
CA ASP A 73 -3.98 23.12 17.43
C ASP A 73 -2.70 22.73 16.68
N ALA A 74 -2.63 23.08 15.40
CA ALA A 74 -1.50 22.83 14.52
C ALA A 74 -0.69 24.11 14.25
N THR A 75 -0.79 25.13 15.10
CA THR A 75 0.00 26.36 14.99
C THR A 75 1.49 26.05 14.85
N GLY A 76 2.09 26.58 13.78
CA GLY A 76 3.50 26.37 13.47
C GLY A 76 3.84 25.01 12.82
N LEU A 77 2.86 24.11 12.70
CA LEU A 77 3.00 22.79 12.08
C LEU A 77 2.43 22.76 10.65
N CYS A 78 2.74 21.70 9.93
CA CYS A 78 2.14 21.40 8.63
C CYS A 78 1.16 20.23 8.75
N VAL A 79 0.02 20.35 8.08
CA VAL A 79 -0.94 19.27 7.89
C VAL A 79 -0.88 18.84 6.43
N ILE A 80 -0.51 17.59 6.21
CA ILE A 80 -0.42 16.97 4.88
C ILE A 80 -1.39 15.78 4.78
N PRO A 81 -1.83 15.40 3.57
CA PRO A 81 -2.53 14.15 3.37
C PRO A 81 -1.70 12.97 3.86
N GLY A 82 -2.36 11.91 4.31
CA GLY A 82 -1.69 10.64 4.56
C GLY A 82 -1.00 10.14 3.29
N LEU A 83 0.20 9.57 3.44
CA LEU A 83 0.97 9.12 2.30
C LEU A 83 0.36 7.84 1.71
N VAL A 84 0.44 7.72 0.39
CA VAL A 84 0.03 6.53 -0.35
C VAL A 84 1.28 5.82 -0.84
N ASP A 85 1.51 4.61 -0.38
CA ASP A 85 2.54 3.74 -0.93
C ASP A 85 1.95 2.86 -2.03
N GLY A 86 2.09 3.32 -3.27
CA GLY A 86 1.51 2.70 -4.44
C GLY A 86 2.30 1.52 -5.01
N HIS A 87 3.30 0.97 -4.30
CA HIS A 87 3.98 -0.26 -4.73
C HIS A 87 4.77 -0.95 -3.61
N THR A 88 4.21 -1.99 -2.98
CA THR A 88 4.95 -2.78 -1.98
C THR A 88 4.84 -4.29 -2.19
N HIS A 89 5.80 -5.03 -1.63
CA HIS A 89 5.82 -6.51 -1.54
C HIS A 89 6.01 -6.92 -0.07
N PRO A 90 5.02 -6.70 0.81
CA PRO A 90 5.28 -6.68 2.25
C PRO A 90 5.15 -8.06 2.90
N VAL A 91 4.60 -9.06 2.19
CA VAL A 91 4.47 -10.44 2.67
C VAL A 91 5.64 -11.29 2.18
N TYR A 92 6.63 -11.46 3.05
CA TYR A 92 7.78 -12.35 2.83
C TYR A 92 8.40 -12.77 4.16
N ALA A 93 9.14 -13.88 4.11
CA ALA A 93 9.99 -14.36 5.20
C ALA A 93 11.48 -14.40 4.78
N GLY A 94 12.34 -14.49 5.79
CA GLY A 94 13.79 -14.36 5.64
C GLY A 94 14.24 -12.91 5.39
N ASP A 95 15.56 -12.71 5.44
CA ASP A 95 16.20 -11.44 5.10
C ASP A 95 17.37 -11.66 4.15
N ARG A 96 17.69 -10.64 3.36
CA ARG A 96 18.77 -10.68 2.37
C ARG A 96 19.96 -9.81 2.78
N VAL A 97 20.15 -9.60 4.10
CA VAL A 97 21.25 -8.77 4.63
C VAL A 97 22.62 -9.36 4.25
N ASN A 98 22.74 -10.70 4.26
CA ASN A 98 23.95 -11.38 3.83
C ASN A 98 24.29 -11.11 2.36
N GLU A 99 23.29 -11.08 1.48
CA GLU A 99 23.52 -10.72 0.07
C GLU A 99 23.94 -9.26 -0.08
N TYR A 100 23.36 -8.36 0.72
CA TYR A 100 23.77 -6.96 0.75
C TYR A 100 25.24 -6.81 1.15
N ARG A 101 25.69 -7.52 2.20
CA ARG A 101 27.10 -7.57 2.60
C ARG A 101 28.00 -8.07 1.47
N MET A 102 27.63 -9.17 0.81
CA MET A 102 28.42 -9.72 -0.30
C MET A 102 28.53 -8.75 -1.49
N LYS A 103 27.46 -8.00 -1.80
CA LYS A 103 27.53 -6.95 -2.83
C LYS A 103 28.52 -5.85 -2.47
N LEU A 104 28.56 -5.43 -1.20
CA LEU A 104 29.56 -4.46 -0.72
C LEU A 104 30.99 -4.98 -0.82
N GLU A 105 31.18 -6.30 -0.71
CA GLU A 105 32.46 -6.99 -0.89
C GLU A 105 32.80 -7.27 -2.37
N GLY A 106 31.96 -6.84 -3.32
CA GLY A 106 32.22 -6.94 -4.75
C GLY A 106 31.66 -8.19 -5.44
N ALA A 107 30.82 -8.99 -4.77
CA ALA A 107 30.18 -10.15 -5.39
C ALA A 107 29.26 -9.74 -6.55
N THR A 108 29.33 -10.47 -7.67
CA THR A 108 28.43 -10.24 -8.79
C THR A 108 27.03 -10.81 -8.54
N TYR A 109 26.04 -10.37 -9.33
CA TYR A 109 24.69 -10.96 -9.30
C TYR A 109 24.71 -12.49 -9.49
N MET A 110 25.59 -12.98 -10.38
CA MET A 110 25.73 -14.41 -10.64
C MET A 110 26.33 -15.16 -9.45
N ASP A 111 27.27 -14.55 -8.72
CA ASP A 111 27.87 -15.19 -7.54
C ASP A 111 26.84 -15.35 -6.42
N ILE A 112 25.98 -14.34 -6.24
CA ILE A 112 24.88 -14.37 -5.28
C ILE A 112 23.84 -15.41 -5.70
N HIS A 113 23.51 -15.50 -6.99
CA HIS A 113 22.57 -16.49 -7.48
C HIS A 113 23.08 -17.93 -7.31
N ARG A 114 24.38 -18.17 -7.54
CA ARG A 114 25.02 -19.50 -7.39
C ARG A 114 24.93 -20.06 -5.97
N ILE A 115 24.93 -19.20 -4.95
CA ILE A 115 24.77 -19.63 -3.55
C ILE A 115 23.30 -19.70 -3.11
N GLY A 116 22.36 -19.59 -4.05
CA GLY A 116 20.93 -19.65 -3.78
C GLY A 116 20.31 -18.32 -3.30
N GLY A 117 21.02 -17.20 -3.44
CA GLY A 117 20.48 -15.87 -3.16
C GLY A 117 19.49 -15.38 -4.22
N GLY A 118 19.11 -14.12 -4.18
CA GLY A 118 18.16 -13.55 -5.13
C GLY A 118 16.69 -13.73 -4.71
N ILE A 119 15.77 -13.56 -5.66
CA ILE A 119 14.34 -13.80 -5.43
C ILE A 119 14.07 -15.24 -4.95
N GLY A 120 14.84 -16.22 -5.44
CA GLY A 120 14.71 -17.62 -5.03
C GLY A 120 14.95 -17.83 -3.53
N PHE A 121 15.82 -17.03 -2.89
CA PHE A 121 15.98 -17.07 -1.43
C PHE A 121 14.68 -16.70 -0.73
N THR A 122 14.11 -15.54 -1.09
CA THR A 122 12.87 -15.04 -0.49
C THR A 122 11.70 -15.97 -0.75
N VAL A 123 11.58 -16.52 -1.97
CA VAL A 123 10.52 -17.47 -2.34
C VAL A 123 10.60 -18.72 -1.46
N ARG A 124 11.79 -19.33 -1.29
CA ARG A 124 11.93 -20.53 -0.43
C ARG A 124 11.55 -20.24 1.01
N HIS A 125 12.08 -19.18 1.61
CA HIS A 125 11.75 -18.84 3.00
C HIS A 125 10.27 -18.50 3.17
N THR A 126 9.67 -17.84 2.18
CA THR A 126 8.24 -17.51 2.20
C THR A 126 7.35 -18.74 2.00
N HIS A 127 7.80 -19.74 1.21
CA HIS A 127 7.16 -21.04 1.08
C HIS A 127 7.17 -21.81 2.42
N ASP A 128 8.34 -21.90 3.05
CA ASP A 128 8.54 -22.64 4.30
C ASP A 128 7.85 -21.97 5.51
N ALA A 129 7.66 -20.66 5.46
CA ALA A 129 6.98 -19.91 6.52
C ALA A 129 5.48 -20.22 6.60
N SER A 130 5.00 -20.33 7.84
CA SER A 130 3.57 -20.45 8.15
C SER A 130 2.80 -19.15 7.86
N GLU A 131 1.48 -19.25 7.68
CA GLU A 131 0.64 -18.04 7.53
C GLU A 131 0.71 -17.11 8.74
N ASP A 132 0.81 -17.65 9.96
CA ASP A 132 0.86 -16.85 11.19
C ASP A 132 2.20 -16.11 11.32
N GLU A 133 3.31 -16.75 10.94
CA GLU A 133 4.62 -16.09 10.89
C GLU A 133 4.62 -14.95 9.86
N LEU A 134 4.10 -15.22 8.65
CA LEU A 134 4.00 -14.23 7.60
C LEU A 134 3.11 -13.05 8.01
N LEU A 135 2.01 -13.33 8.72
CA LEU A 135 1.09 -12.32 9.26
C LEU A 135 1.79 -11.37 10.23
N GLU A 136 2.51 -11.90 11.22
CA GLU A 136 3.21 -11.05 12.20
C GLU A 136 4.30 -10.20 11.52
N ASN A 137 5.04 -10.80 10.58
CA ASN A 137 6.06 -10.10 9.81
C ASN A 137 5.48 -8.94 8.99
N VAL A 138 4.39 -9.17 8.24
CA VAL A 138 3.76 -8.10 7.44
C VAL A 138 3.15 -7.03 8.34
N LYS A 139 2.52 -7.40 9.45
CA LYS A 139 1.94 -6.47 10.42
C LYS A 139 2.98 -5.50 10.98
N SER A 140 4.14 -6.02 11.39
CA SER A 140 5.25 -5.19 11.88
C SER A 140 5.73 -4.16 10.83
N ARG A 141 5.85 -4.59 9.56
CA ARG A 141 6.25 -3.71 8.45
C ARG A 141 5.21 -2.63 8.18
N LEU A 142 3.93 -2.99 8.10
CA LEU A 142 2.84 -2.04 7.85
C LEU A 142 2.68 -1.03 8.99
N MET A 143 2.83 -1.46 10.25
CA MET A 143 2.81 -0.54 11.39
C MET A 143 4.00 0.42 11.38
N THR A 144 5.15 -0.02 10.85
CA THR A 144 6.31 0.86 10.64
C THR A 144 5.99 1.91 9.56
N MET A 145 5.44 1.49 8.41
CA MET A 145 5.01 2.41 7.35
C MET A 145 4.00 3.45 7.86
N LEU A 146 3.02 3.01 8.65
CA LEU A 146 2.03 3.88 9.28
C LEU A 146 2.67 4.93 10.20
N ARG A 147 3.66 4.55 11.02
CA ARG A 147 4.41 5.49 11.86
C ARG A 147 5.16 6.55 11.06
N HIS A 148 5.51 6.23 9.81
CA HIS A 148 6.15 7.16 8.88
C HIS A 148 5.16 7.93 7.99
N GLY A 149 3.84 7.78 8.21
CA GLY A 149 2.80 8.58 7.59
C GLY A 149 2.04 7.91 6.46
N THR A 150 2.35 6.64 6.10
CA THR A 150 1.57 5.89 5.11
C THR A 150 0.20 5.54 5.68
N THR A 151 -0.88 5.96 5.01
CA THR A 151 -2.25 5.61 5.40
C THR A 151 -2.90 4.61 4.46
N LEU A 152 -2.39 4.50 3.23
CA LEU A 152 -2.84 3.54 2.22
C LEU A 152 -1.61 2.86 1.60
N ALA A 153 -1.61 1.54 1.50
CA ALA A 153 -0.56 0.79 0.81
C ALA A 153 -1.12 -0.25 -0.16
N GLU A 154 -0.56 -0.27 -1.37
CA GLU A 154 -0.77 -1.35 -2.31
C GLU A 154 0.17 -2.51 -1.97
N CYS A 155 -0.39 -3.65 -1.59
CA CYS A 155 0.33 -4.80 -1.06
C CYS A 155 0.25 -5.99 -2.01
N LYS A 156 1.39 -6.35 -2.61
CA LYS A 156 1.50 -7.46 -3.56
C LYS A 156 1.80 -8.78 -2.86
N SER A 157 1.29 -9.86 -3.48
CA SER A 157 1.82 -11.20 -3.32
C SER A 157 3.13 -11.37 -4.14
N GLY A 158 3.36 -12.48 -4.84
CA GLY A 158 4.45 -12.61 -5.81
C GLY A 158 5.73 -13.27 -5.29
N TYR A 159 5.78 -13.67 -4.02
CA TYR A 159 6.87 -14.53 -3.49
C TYR A 159 6.43 -15.99 -3.32
N GLY A 160 5.23 -16.37 -3.79
CA GLY A 160 4.79 -17.75 -3.85
C GLY A 160 5.14 -18.43 -5.17
N LEU A 161 4.94 -17.73 -6.30
CA LEU A 161 5.17 -18.15 -7.68
C LEU A 161 4.35 -19.37 -8.16
N VAL A 162 3.85 -20.22 -7.27
CA VAL A 162 2.89 -21.30 -7.55
C VAL A 162 1.55 -21.00 -6.89
N THR A 163 0.48 -21.57 -7.45
CA THR A 163 -0.90 -21.22 -7.08
C THR A 163 -1.15 -21.28 -5.58
N ASP A 164 -0.82 -22.39 -4.92
CA ASP A 164 -1.16 -22.56 -3.50
C ASP A 164 -0.44 -21.57 -2.58
N ASP A 165 0.81 -21.25 -2.88
CA ASP A 165 1.57 -20.26 -2.13
C ASP A 165 1.07 -18.84 -2.42
N GLU A 166 0.74 -18.50 -3.66
CA GLU A 166 0.15 -17.19 -3.96
C GLU A 166 -1.18 -16.98 -3.23
N ILE A 167 -2.05 -18.00 -3.21
CA ILE A 167 -3.29 -17.92 -2.41
C ILE A 167 -2.96 -17.85 -0.90
N LYS A 168 -1.92 -18.53 -0.41
CA LYS A 168 -1.43 -18.39 0.98
C LYS A 168 -1.09 -16.92 1.30
N LEU A 169 -0.34 -16.24 0.44
CA LEU A 169 0.03 -14.84 0.64
C LEU A 169 -1.19 -13.91 0.60
N LEU A 170 -2.13 -14.15 -0.31
CA LEU A 170 -3.38 -13.38 -0.37
C LEU A 170 -4.25 -13.58 0.88
N ARG A 171 -4.30 -14.78 1.46
CA ARG A 171 -4.98 -15.02 2.75
C ARG A 171 -4.32 -14.24 3.88
N VAL A 172 -2.98 -14.18 3.92
CA VAL A 172 -2.24 -13.36 4.89
C VAL A 172 -2.59 -11.88 4.71
N LEU A 173 -2.63 -11.37 3.48
CA LEU A 173 -3.06 -9.99 3.20
C LEU A 173 -4.50 -9.72 3.65
N GLN A 174 -5.42 -10.65 3.39
CA GLN A 174 -6.81 -10.54 3.81
C GLN A 174 -6.96 -10.47 5.34
N ARG A 175 -6.13 -11.23 6.07
CA ARG A 175 -6.09 -11.21 7.54
C ARG A 175 -5.53 -9.89 8.05
N VAL A 176 -4.34 -9.46 7.57
CA VAL A 176 -3.71 -8.24 8.07
C VAL A 176 -4.54 -6.99 7.78
N LYS A 177 -5.25 -6.93 6.63
CA LYS A 177 -6.20 -5.83 6.29
C LYS A 177 -7.27 -5.60 7.37
N LYS A 178 -7.59 -6.62 8.18
CA LYS A 178 -8.56 -6.52 9.30
C LYS A 178 -7.91 -6.19 10.65
N GLU A 179 -6.58 -6.28 10.75
CA GLU A 179 -5.84 -6.14 12.01
C GLU A 179 -5.05 -4.84 12.14
N VAL A 180 -4.80 -4.14 11.03
CA VAL A 180 -4.09 -2.86 11.02
C VAL A 180 -5.04 -1.72 10.63
N PRO A 181 -4.82 -0.49 11.14
CA PRO A 181 -5.63 0.67 10.78
C PRO A 181 -5.20 1.33 9.46
N LEU A 182 -4.20 0.76 8.78
CA LEU A 182 -3.73 1.19 7.46
C LEU A 182 -4.60 0.55 6.39
N ASP A 183 -5.05 1.34 5.41
CA ASP A 183 -5.85 0.82 4.30
C ASP A 183 -4.95 0.02 3.34
N ILE A 184 -5.41 -1.16 2.94
CA ILE A 184 -4.64 -2.08 2.08
C ILE A 184 -5.39 -2.36 0.79
N VAL A 185 -4.73 -2.10 -0.33
CA VAL A 185 -5.15 -2.58 -1.66
C VAL A 185 -4.45 -3.92 -1.90
N MET A 186 -5.21 -5.01 -1.98
CA MET A 186 -4.65 -6.34 -2.23
C MET A 186 -4.39 -6.55 -3.73
N ASN A 187 -3.13 -6.86 -4.09
CA ASN A 187 -2.74 -7.12 -5.47
C ASN A 187 -2.12 -8.51 -5.65
N LEU A 188 -2.72 -9.32 -6.52
CA LEU A 188 -2.12 -10.58 -6.98
C LEU A 188 -1.05 -10.29 -8.04
N LEU A 189 0.22 -10.40 -7.66
CA LEU A 189 1.33 -10.35 -8.62
C LEU A 189 1.68 -11.77 -9.09
N ALA A 190 0.86 -12.29 -10.00
CA ALA A 190 0.95 -13.69 -10.45
C ALA A 190 2.24 -14.01 -11.22
N ALA A 191 2.77 -13.04 -11.98
CA ALA A 191 3.92 -13.20 -12.85
C ALA A 191 5.15 -12.43 -12.36
N HIS A 192 5.59 -12.65 -11.13
CA HIS A 192 6.77 -11.98 -10.58
C HIS A 192 8.09 -12.59 -11.07
N SER A 193 8.15 -13.92 -11.18
CA SER A 193 9.29 -14.67 -11.69
C SER A 193 8.87 -16.07 -12.15
N VAL A 194 9.75 -16.79 -12.84
CA VAL A 194 9.51 -18.18 -13.22
C VAL A 194 9.87 -19.08 -12.02
N PRO A 195 8.95 -19.93 -11.53
CA PRO A 195 9.23 -20.84 -10.43
C PRO A 195 10.35 -21.83 -10.79
N VAL A 196 11.09 -22.30 -9.78
CA VAL A 196 12.12 -23.32 -9.97
C VAL A 196 11.48 -24.61 -10.50
N GLY A 197 12.05 -25.17 -11.56
CA GLY A 197 11.53 -26.40 -12.19
C GLY A 197 10.45 -26.16 -13.24
N TYR A 198 10.06 -24.91 -13.50
CA TYR A 198 9.11 -24.53 -14.53
C TYR A 198 9.81 -23.82 -15.69
N THR A 199 9.30 -24.02 -16.90
CA THR A 199 9.54 -23.12 -18.02
C THR A 199 8.63 -21.89 -17.93
N SER A 200 8.96 -20.82 -18.66
CA SER A 200 8.10 -19.64 -18.75
C SER A 200 6.71 -19.97 -19.31
N GLU A 201 6.60 -20.94 -20.21
CA GLU A 201 5.34 -21.37 -20.80
C GLU A 201 4.47 -22.11 -19.77
N GLU A 202 5.05 -23.07 -19.05
CA GLU A 202 4.35 -23.81 -17.99
C GLU A 202 3.89 -22.87 -16.86
N ALA A 203 4.74 -21.93 -16.45
CA ALA A 203 4.37 -20.92 -15.45
C ALA A 203 3.22 -20.04 -15.94
N THR A 204 3.26 -19.61 -17.21
CA THR A 204 2.18 -18.83 -17.82
C THR A 204 0.87 -19.64 -17.85
N GLN A 205 0.95 -20.92 -18.21
CA GLN A 205 -0.22 -21.78 -18.28
C GLN A 205 -0.86 -22.00 -16.91
N MET A 206 -0.06 -22.21 -15.86
CA MET A 206 -0.52 -22.26 -14.47
C MET A 206 -1.20 -20.96 -14.05
N ILE A 207 -0.60 -19.81 -14.37
CA ILE A 207 -1.18 -18.50 -14.03
C ILE A 207 -2.56 -18.31 -14.66
N ILE A 208 -2.67 -18.57 -15.96
CA ILE A 208 -3.90 -18.34 -16.75
C ILE A 208 -5.00 -19.35 -16.40
N ASN A 209 -4.66 -20.64 -16.30
CA ASN A 209 -5.66 -21.69 -16.14
C ASN A 209 -6.00 -22.00 -14.68
N GLU A 210 -5.14 -21.64 -13.73
CA GLU A 210 -5.29 -22.06 -12.34
C GLU A 210 -5.29 -20.87 -11.38
N MET A 211 -4.20 -20.09 -11.35
CA MET A 211 -3.99 -19.08 -10.32
C MET A 211 -5.01 -17.93 -10.37
N ILE A 212 -5.17 -17.30 -11.55
CA ILE A 212 -6.13 -16.20 -11.74
C ILE A 212 -7.57 -16.70 -11.55
N PRO A 213 -8.02 -17.82 -12.18
CA PRO A 213 -9.37 -18.34 -11.96
C PRO A 213 -9.66 -18.67 -10.48
N LYS A 214 -8.70 -19.26 -9.76
CA LYS A 214 -8.84 -19.57 -8.32
C LYS A 214 -8.96 -18.30 -7.49
N ALA A 215 -8.13 -17.29 -7.76
CA ALA A 215 -8.19 -15.99 -7.10
C ALA A 215 -9.53 -15.27 -7.32
N ILE A 216 -10.03 -15.24 -8.56
CA ILE A 216 -11.34 -14.66 -8.89
C ILE A 216 -12.47 -15.42 -8.19
N ALA A 217 -12.45 -16.75 -8.21
CA ALA A 217 -13.47 -17.55 -7.54
C ALA A 217 -13.51 -17.31 -6.02
N LEU A 218 -12.34 -17.12 -5.38
CA LEU A 218 -12.27 -16.76 -3.95
C LEU A 218 -12.80 -15.34 -3.69
N LYS A 219 -12.59 -14.40 -4.62
CA LYS A 219 -13.18 -13.06 -4.55
C LYS A 219 -14.69 -13.08 -4.69
N GLU A 220 -15.23 -13.82 -5.66
CA GLU A 220 -16.68 -13.95 -5.88
C GLU A 220 -17.39 -14.59 -4.68
N LYS A 221 -16.71 -15.48 -3.95
CA LYS A 221 -17.20 -16.05 -2.69
C LYS A 221 -17.08 -15.12 -1.49
N GLY A 222 -16.44 -13.96 -1.63
CA GLY A 222 -16.15 -13.03 -0.54
C GLY A 222 -15.08 -13.53 0.44
N GLU A 223 -14.28 -14.52 0.05
CA GLU A 223 -13.20 -15.06 0.88
C GLU A 223 -11.93 -14.19 0.80
N LEU A 224 -11.67 -13.56 -0.35
CA LEU A 224 -10.54 -12.66 -0.58
C LEU A 224 -10.99 -11.36 -1.28
N ASP A 225 -10.58 -10.22 -0.77
CA ASP A 225 -10.88 -8.90 -1.32
C ASP A 225 -9.75 -8.44 -2.26
N ILE A 226 -9.52 -9.20 -3.33
CA ILE A 226 -8.46 -8.92 -4.31
C ILE A 226 -8.91 -7.77 -5.20
N GLU A 227 -8.19 -6.66 -5.17
CA GLU A 227 -8.56 -5.44 -5.91
C GLU A 227 -7.84 -5.36 -7.26
N LEU A 228 -6.58 -5.82 -7.31
CA LEU A 228 -5.72 -5.74 -8.49
C LEU A 228 -5.13 -7.11 -8.83
N ILE A 229 -4.90 -7.34 -10.12
CA ILE A 229 -4.07 -8.43 -10.63
C ILE A 229 -3.00 -7.79 -11.51
N ASP A 230 -1.74 -8.01 -11.15
CA ASP A 230 -0.59 -7.46 -11.85
C ASP A 230 0.25 -8.57 -12.50
N ILE A 231 0.87 -8.22 -13.60
CA ILE A 231 1.75 -9.08 -14.40
C ILE A 231 3.02 -8.27 -14.63
N SER A 232 4.12 -8.64 -13.95
CA SER A 232 5.39 -7.97 -14.22
C SER A 232 5.93 -8.42 -15.58
N ASN A 233 5.86 -7.52 -16.56
CA ASN A 233 6.61 -7.67 -17.80
C ASN A 233 7.83 -6.73 -17.73
N PRO A 234 9.05 -7.25 -17.51
CA PRO A 234 10.25 -6.43 -17.35
C PRO A 234 10.62 -5.62 -18.61
N LYS A 235 9.90 -5.77 -19.73
CA LYS A 235 10.13 -5.02 -20.97
C LYS A 235 9.02 -4.03 -21.34
N LYS A 236 7.80 -4.11 -20.79
CA LYS A 236 6.68 -3.17 -21.05
C LYS A 236 5.61 -3.28 -19.96
N VAL A 237 5.37 -2.22 -19.19
CA VAL A 237 4.19 -2.14 -18.28
C VAL A 237 2.93 -1.97 -19.14
N PRO A 238 1.88 -2.79 -18.91
CA PRO A 238 0.59 -2.19 -18.60
C PRO A 238 -0.09 -2.88 -17.41
N ILE A 239 -0.59 -2.04 -16.50
CA ILE A 239 -1.52 -2.40 -15.43
C ILE A 239 -2.87 -2.68 -16.10
N PHE A 240 -3.44 -3.86 -15.90
CA PHE A 240 -4.84 -4.13 -16.22
C PHE A 240 -5.66 -4.07 -14.94
N GLY A 241 -6.44 -3.01 -14.77
CA GLY A 241 -7.51 -2.98 -13.76
C GLY A 241 -8.61 -3.96 -14.17
N ILE A 242 -9.15 -4.70 -13.20
CA ILE A 242 -10.34 -5.53 -13.41
C ILE A 242 -11.54 -4.58 -13.54
N PRO A 243 -12.44 -4.76 -14.54
CA PRO A 243 -13.66 -3.97 -14.68
C PRO A 243 -14.61 -4.10 -13.48
#